data_AF-A0A9D5ZW24-F1
#
_entry.id   AF-A0A9D5ZW24-F1
#
_cell.length_a   1.000
_cell.length_b   1.000
_cell.length_c   1.000
_cell.angle_alpha   90.00
_cell.angle_beta   90.00
_cell.angle_gamma   90.00
#
_symmetry.space_group_name_H-M   'P 1'
#
loop_
_entity.id
_entity.type
_entity.pdbx_description
1 polymer ?
#
loop_
_entity_poly.entity_id
_entity_poly.type
_entity_poly.pdbx_seq_one_letter_code
_entity_poly.pdbx_strand_id
1 'polypeptide(L)'
;MKAVSGSWVAVMILLFAAALAQGLGLVWVNIERVDLAYEIKKLQTQADNAQTLIAKLQVERDNLINPRRLDQLAKDYGLGPAKPGQIRRFTEDGKEVAAIALPGQNPADQQKARQESKEADRKKAEAKEIKKAEDKEMKKAEDKEKKKPRPLEQPAAAPAQ
;
A
#
# COMPACT_ATOMS: atom_id res chain seq x y z
N MET A 1 -27.64 -31.73 84.81
CA MET A 1 -26.74 -31.53 83.65
C MET A 1 -27.10 -32.59 82.61
N LYS A 2 -27.52 -32.20 81.40
CA LYS A 2 -27.94 -33.17 80.35
C LYS A 2 -26.71 -33.93 79.85
N ALA A 3 -26.77 -35.26 79.83
CA ALA A 3 -25.69 -36.08 79.30
C ALA A 3 -25.53 -35.82 77.79
N VAL A 4 -24.30 -35.52 77.38
CA VAL A 4 -23.95 -35.37 75.96
C VAL A 4 -24.08 -36.74 75.30
N SER A 5 -24.85 -36.83 74.22
CA SER A 5 -25.02 -38.08 73.47
C SER A 5 -23.77 -38.37 72.63
N GLY A 6 -23.43 -39.66 72.45
CA GLY A 6 -22.26 -40.06 71.65
C GLY A 6 -22.29 -39.56 70.20
N SER A 7 -23.48 -39.32 69.63
CA SER A 7 -23.64 -38.71 68.32
C SER A 7 -23.10 -37.27 68.25
N TRP A 8 -23.27 -36.48 69.31
CA TRP A 8 -22.76 -35.11 69.35
C TRP A 8 -21.23 -35.06 69.39
N VAL A 9 -20.62 -35.98 70.15
CA VAL A 9 -19.16 -36.14 70.19
C VAL A 9 -18.60 -36.53 68.82
N ALA A 10 -19.25 -37.45 68.11
CA ALA A 10 -18.83 -37.86 66.76
C ALA A 10 -18.86 -36.69 65.77
N VAL A 11 -19.89 -35.84 65.82
CA VAL A 11 -20.00 -34.63 64.98
C VAL A 11 -18.88 -33.64 65.29
N MET A 12 -18.56 -33.42 66.57
CA MET A 12 -17.44 -32.55 66.97
C MET A 12 -16.09 -33.05 66.45
N ILE A 13 -15.84 -34.36 66.53
CA ILE A 13 -14.61 -34.96 65.99
C ILE A 13 -14.55 -34.78 64.48
N LEU A 14 -15.66 -35.00 63.77
CA LEU A 14 -15.71 -34.83 62.31
C LEU A 14 -15.42 -33.39 61.89
N LEU A 15 -16.04 -32.40 62.57
CA LEU A 15 -15.78 -30.98 62.34
C LEU A 15 -14.32 -30.61 62.61
N PHE A 16 -13.75 -31.15 63.69
CA PHE A 16 -12.35 -30.93 64.02
C PHE A 16 -11.42 -31.52 62.93
N ALA A 17 -11.69 -32.74 62.47
CA ALA A 17 -10.94 -33.37 61.39
C ALA A 17 -11.07 -32.60 60.06
N ALA A 18 -12.28 -32.13 59.73
CA ALA A 18 -12.52 -31.31 58.55
C ALA A 18 -11.77 -29.97 58.62
N ALA A 19 -11.76 -29.30 59.78
CA ALA A 19 -11.00 -28.07 59.98
C ALA A 19 -9.48 -28.29 59.79
N LEU A 20 -8.94 -29.40 60.29
CA LEU A 20 -7.53 -29.76 60.07
C LEU A 20 -7.24 -30.03 58.59
N ALA A 21 -8.11 -30.78 57.90
CA ALA A 21 -7.96 -31.05 56.47
C ALA A 21 -8.01 -29.77 55.64
N GLN A 22 -8.90 -28.84 55.97
CA GLN A 22 -8.95 -27.51 55.32
C GLN A 22 -7.69 -26.70 55.60
N GLY A 23 -7.21 -26.67 56.85
CA GLY A 23 -5.97 -25.98 57.20
C GLY A 23 -4.78 -26.49 56.39
N LEU A 24 -4.65 -27.82 56.26
CA LEU A 24 -3.60 -28.44 55.46
C LEU A 24 -3.77 -28.14 53.97
N GLY A 25 -4.99 -28.24 53.44
CA GLY A 25 -5.30 -27.90 52.05
C GLY A 25 -4.99 -26.44 51.71
N LEU A 26 -5.25 -25.50 52.64
CA LEU A 26 -4.89 -24.09 52.46
C LEU A 26 -3.38 -23.90 52.32
N VAL A 27 -2.59 -24.57 53.17
CA VAL A 27 -1.12 -24.50 53.10
C VAL A 27 -0.62 -25.08 51.78
N TRP A 28 -1.18 -26.21 51.34
CA TRP A 28 -0.83 -26.82 50.05
C TRP A 28 -1.07 -25.85 48.87
N VAL A 29 -2.29 -25.30 48.77
CA VAL A 29 -2.65 -24.35 47.72
C VAL A 29 -1.79 -23.08 47.81
N ASN A 30 -1.42 -22.65 49.02
CA ASN A 30 -0.56 -21.50 49.20
C ASN A 30 0.83 -21.74 48.58
N ILE A 31 1.43 -22.91 48.81
CA ILE A 31 2.73 -23.28 48.25
C ILE A 31 2.64 -23.31 46.72
N GLU A 32 1.63 -23.98 46.16
CA GLU A 32 1.42 -24.06 44.71
C GLU A 32 1.20 -22.67 44.09
N ARG A 33 0.44 -21.81 44.75
CA ARG A 33 0.23 -20.42 44.32
C ARG A 33 1.53 -19.62 44.31
N VAL A 34 2.38 -19.80 45.31
CA VAL A 34 3.67 -19.12 45.40
C VAL A 34 4.61 -19.62 44.30
N ASP A 35 4.65 -20.93 44.05
CA ASP A 35 5.47 -21.52 42.98
C ASP A 35 5.06 -20.97 41.60
N LEU A 36 3.75 -20.93 41.32
CA LEU A 36 3.23 -20.35 40.09
C LEU A 36 3.57 -18.86 39.94
N ALA A 37 3.55 -18.10 41.04
CA ALA A 37 3.96 -16.70 41.02
C ALA A 37 5.45 -16.53 40.69
N TYR A 38 6.31 -17.44 41.19
CA TYR A 38 7.73 -17.47 40.82
C TYR A 38 7.91 -17.81 39.34
N GLU A 39 7.16 -18.77 38.82
CA GLU A 39 7.22 -19.13 37.40
C GLU A 39 6.79 -17.97 36.50
N ILE A 40 5.68 -17.31 36.81
CA ILE A 40 5.23 -16.11 36.09
C ILE A 40 6.31 -15.04 36.10
N LYS A 41 6.90 -14.75 37.27
CA LYS A 41 7.95 -13.74 37.39
C LYS A 41 9.19 -14.10 36.57
N LYS A 42 9.56 -15.38 36.53
CA LYS A 42 10.66 -15.89 35.71
C LYS A 42 10.37 -15.70 34.22
N LEU A 43 9.18 -16.08 33.76
CA LEU A 43 8.77 -15.91 32.36
C LEU A 43 8.71 -14.44 31.95
N GLN A 44 8.17 -13.58 32.82
CA GLN A 44 8.15 -12.14 32.59
C GLN A 44 9.57 -11.58 32.43
N THR A 45 10.49 -11.97 33.32
CA THR A 45 11.90 -11.55 33.22
C THR A 45 12.54 -12.01 31.90
N GLN A 46 12.23 -13.23 31.44
CA GLN A 46 12.74 -13.73 30.15
C GLN A 46 12.16 -12.93 28.97
N ALA A 47 10.88 -12.60 29.01
CA ALA A 47 10.24 -11.78 28.00
C ALA A 47 10.85 -10.36 27.96
N ASP A 48 11.04 -9.73 29.12
CA ASP A 48 11.64 -8.40 29.24
C ASP A 48 13.09 -8.38 28.70
N ASN A 49 13.86 -9.42 29.00
CA ASN A 49 15.22 -9.58 28.48
C ASN A 49 15.23 -9.73 26.95
N ALA A 50 14.33 -10.56 26.40
CA ALA A 50 14.21 -10.73 24.96
C ALA A 50 13.81 -9.42 24.26
N GLN A 51 12.86 -8.67 24.85
CA GLN A 51 12.42 -7.40 24.32
C GLN A 51 13.53 -6.34 24.35
N THR A 52 14.33 -6.32 25.43
CA THR A 52 15.50 -5.46 25.55
C THR A 52 16.54 -5.78 24.47
N LEU A 53 16.79 -7.06 24.20
CA LEU A 53 17.72 -7.49 23.16
C LEU A 53 17.23 -7.08 21.76
N ILE A 54 15.94 -7.27 21.47
CA ILE A 54 15.32 -6.82 20.22
C ILE A 54 15.47 -5.31 20.05
N ALA A 55 15.18 -4.53 21.09
CA ALA A 55 15.32 -3.08 21.04
C ALA A 55 16.77 -2.66 20.74
N LYS A 56 17.76 -3.31 21.36
CA LYS A 56 19.17 -3.06 21.08
C LYS A 56 19.54 -3.37 19.64
N LEU A 57 19.12 -4.55 19.14
CA LEU A 57 19.37 -4.95 17.75
C LEU A 57 18.68 -4.01 16.75
N GLN A 58 17.51 -3.49 17.08
CA GLN A 58 16.83 -2.47 16.26
C GLN A 58 17.64 -1.18 16.18
N VAL A 59 18.14 -0.69 17.32
CA VAL A 59 19.00 0.51 17.35
C VAL A 59 20.30 0.28 16.56
N GLU A 60 20.93 -0.88 16.71
CA GLU A 60 22.13 -1.23 15.93
C GLU A 60 21.80 -1.30 14.43
N ARG A 61 20.71 -1.95 14.04
CA ARG A 61 20.24 -2.01 12.66
C ARG A 61 19.99 -0.61 12.09
N ASP A 62 19.32 0.25 12.82
CA ASP A 62 19.05 1.63 12.38
C ASP A 62 20.32 2.46 12.28
N ASN A 63 21.31 2.19 13.14
CA ASN A 63 22.65 2.78 13.04
C ASN A 63 23.37 2.33 11.76
N LEU A 64 23.36 1.02 11.46
CA LEU A 64 24.00 0.46 10.26
C LEU A 64 23.33 0.93 8.97
N ILE A 65 22.00 1.12 8.97
CA ILE A 65 21.24 1.59 7.80
C ILE A 65 21.33 3.11 7.64
N ASN A 66 21.79 3.85 8.66
CA ASN A 66 21.77 5.30 8.64
C ASN A 66 22.59 5.85 7.44
N PRO A 67 21.95 6.56 6.48
CA PRO A 67 22.59 7.02 5.25
C PRO A 67 23.79 7.93 5.52
N ARG A 68 23.78 8.71 6.62
CA ARG A 68 24.92 9.57 6.97
C ARG A 68 26.18 8.79 7.32
N ARG A 69 26.02 7.64 7.98
CA ARG A 69 27.15 6.73 8.28
C ARG A 69 27.67 6.10 7.00
N LEU A 70 26.77 5.67 6.11
CA LEU A 70 27.12 5.14 4.78
C LEU A 70 27.84 6.20 3.92
N ASP A 71 27.39 7.45 3.93
CA ASP A 71 28.03 8.56 3.21
C ASP A 71 29.42 8.90 3.76
N GLN A 72 29.59 8.86 5.09
CA GLN A 72 30.89 9.03 5.72
C GLN A 72 31.83 7.88 5.37
N LEU A 73 31.36 6.64 5.49
CA LEU A 73 32.14 5.46 5.12
C LEU A 73 32.52 5.49 3.64
N ALA A 74 31.58 5.87 2.76
CA ALA A 74 31.85 6.02 1.33
C ALA A 74 32.98 7.03 1.08
N LYS A 75 32.95 8.19 1.75
CA LYS A 75 34.03 9.19 1.66
C LYS A 75 35.38 8.63 2.14
N ASP A 76 35.40 7.92 3.26
CA ASP A 76 36.62 7.33 3.82
C ASP A 76 37.25 6.29 2.88
N TYR A 77 36.41 5.52 2.17
CA TYR A 77 36.84 4.55 1.15
C TYR A 77 36.99 5.16 -0.26
N GLY A 78 36.84 6.48 -0.42
CA GLY A 78 36.92 7.16 -1.73
C GLY A 78 35.80 6.78 -2.70
N LEU A 79 34.73 6.15 -2.19
CA LEU A 79 33.53 5.78 -2.91
C LEU A 79 32.61 7.01 -3.01
N GLY A 80 31.99 7.18 -4.15
CA GLY A 80 31.08 8.29 -4.43
C GLY A 80 30.14 7.94 -5.58
N PRO A 81 29.24 8.85 -5.94
CA PRO A 81 28.35 8.64 -7.08
C PRO A 81 29.16 8.28 -8.32
N ALA A 82 28.78 7.18 -8.98
CA ALA A 82 29.48 6.68 -10.16
C ALA A 82 29.52 7.77 -11.24
N LYS A 83 30.69 7.97 -11.83
CA LYS A 83 30.84 8.96 -12.91
C LYS A 83 30.03 8.50 -14.14
N PRO A 84 29.47 9.43 -14.92
CA PRO A 84 28.80 9.07 -16.18
C PRO A 84 29.72 8.19 -17.04
N GLY A 85 29.23 7.02 -17.47
CA GLY A 85 29.99 6.03 -18.24
C GLY A 85 30.62 4.87 -17.44
N GLN A 86 30.59 4.91 -16.11
CA GLN A 86 31.14 3.83 -15.26
C GLN A 86 30.15 2.68 -14.99
N ILE A 87 28.85 2.91 -15.16
CA ILE A 87 27.81 1.90 -14.94
C ILE A 87 27.62 1.08 -16.21
N ARG A 88 28.09 -0.17 -16.20
CA ARG A 88 27.80 -1.16 -17.24
C ARG A 88 26.42 -1.76 -16.99
N ARG A 89 25.56 -1.78 -18.01
CA ARG A 89 24.26 -2.45 -17.96
C ARG A 89 24.37 -3.72 -18.81
N PHE A 90 23.71 -4.78 -18.37
CA PHE A 90 23.67 -6.07 -19.08
C PHE A 90 22.22 -6.44 -19.40
N THR A 91 21.97 -7.09 -20.53
CA THR A 91 20.67 -7.71 -20.84
C THR A 91 20.52 -9.07 -20.17
N GLU A 92 19.30 -9.62 -20.13
CA GLU A 92 19.02 -10.97 -19.59
C GLU A 92 19.87 -12.07 -20.26
N ASP A 93 20.34 -11.83 -21.49
CA ASP A 93 21.23 -12.73 -22.24
C ASP A 93 22.73 -12.55 -21.92
N GLY A 94 23.08 -11.75 -20.90
CA GLY A 94 24.46 -11.55 -20.45
C GLY A 94 25.33 -10.68 -21.37
N LYS A 95 24.74 -10.01 -22.37
CA LYS A 95 25.48 -9.10 -23.27
C LYS A 95 25.55 -7.70 -22.68
N GLU A 96 26.73 -7.09 -22.72
CA GLU A 96 26.94 -5.70 -22.30
C GLU A 96 26.18 -4.78 -23.26
N VAL A 97 25.18 -4.04 -22.76
CA VAL A 97 24.56 -2.98 -23.54
C VAL A 97 25.48 -1.77 -23.48
N ALA A 98 26.34 -1.64 -24.51
CA ALA A 98 27.05 -0.41 -24.79
C ALA A 98 26.03 0.72 -24.77
N ALA A 99 26.16 1.62 -23.78
CA ALA A 99 25.29 2.75 -23.48
C ALA A 99 24.22 3.00 -24.54
N ILE A 100 23.08 2.29 -24.44
CA ILE A 100 21.90 2.67 -25.21
C ILE A 100 21.52 4.02 -24.63
N ALA A 101 21.84 5.07 -25.39
CA ALA A 101 21.39 6.42 -25.12
C ALA A 101 19.90 6.33 -24.75
N LEU A 102 19.53 7.00 -23.65
CA LEU A 102 18.14 7.09 -23.19
C LEU A 102 17.22 7.27 -24.41
N PRO A 103 16.09 6.54 -24.50
CA PRO A 103 15.18 6.66 -25.64
C PRO A 103 14.79 8.13 -25.80
N GLY A 104 15.26 8.75 -26.89
CA GLY A 104 15.14 10.20 -27.15
C GLY A 104 16.38 10.91 -27.69
N GLN A 105 17.57 10.29 -27.68
CA GLN A 105 18.82 10.97 -28.10
C GLN A 105 19.40 10.56 -29.46
N ASN A 106 18.81 9.62 -30.21
CA ASN A 106 19.30 9.31 -31.56
C ASN A 106 18.74 10.33 -32.57
N PRO A 107 19.58 11.11 -33.29
CA PRO A 107 19.10 12.12 -34.24
C PRO A 107 18.26 11.53 -35.39
N ALA A 108 18.40 10.23 -35.69
CA ALA A 108 17.60 9.54 -36.69
C ALA A 108 16.13 9.35 -36.25
N ASP A 109 15.88 9.10 -34.97
CA ASP A 109 14.52 8.89 -34.45
C ASP A 109 13.74 10.21 -34.34
N GLN A 110 14.45 11.31 -34.02
CA GLN A 110 13.86 12.65 -34.04
C GLN A 110 13.52 13.12 -35.46
N GLN A 111 14.28 12.71 -36.47
CA GLN A 111 13.98 13.01 -37.87
C GLN A 111 12.77 12.23 -38.36
N LYS A 112 12.65 10.94 -37.98
CA LYS A 112 11.50 10.11 -38.33
C LYS A 112 10.21 10.63 -37.68
N ALA A 113 10.25 10.97 -36.40
CA ALA A 113 9.10 11.57 -35.70
C ALA A 113 8.72 12.97 -36.25
N ARG A 114 9.70 13.77 -36.68
CA ARG A 114 9.45 15.07 -37.36
C ARG A 114 8.89 14.89 -38.78
N GLN A 115 9.21 13.81 -39.46
CA GLN A 115 8.65 13.49 -40.78
C GLN A 115 7.23 12.95 -40.65
N GLU A 116 6.99 12.05 -39.70
CA GLU A 116 5.66 11.48 -39.43
C GLU A 116 4.67 12.55 -38.94
N SER A 117 5.11 13.50 -38.10
CA SER A 117 4.28 14.64 -37.69
C SER A 117 3.98 15.61 -38.85
N LYS A 118 4.97 15.91 -39.71
CA LYS A 118 4.76 16.74 -40.91
C LYS A 118 3.85 16.08 -41.94
N GLU A 119 3.92 14.76 -42.08
CA GLU A 119 3.03 14.01 -42.99
C GLU A 119 1.61 13.93 -42.43
N ALA A 120 1.45 13.75 -41.12
CA ALA A 120 0.15 13.80 -40.44
C ALA A 120 -0.49 15.21 -40.54
N ASP A 121 0.29 16.27 -40.38
CA ASP A 121 -0.19 17.65 -40.52
C ASP A 121 -0.57 18.00 -41.97
N ARG A 122 0.17 17.49 -42.97
CA ARG A 122 -0.20 17.63 -44.39
C ARG A 122 -1.49 16.89 -44.71
N LYS A 123 -1.63 15.64 -44.29
CA LYS A 123 -2.87 14.86 -44.49
C LYS A 123 -4.07 15.50 -43.79
N LYS A 124 -3.85 16.12 -42.63
CA LYS A 124 -4.90 16.85 -41.89
C LYS A 124 -5.25 18.20 -42.54
N ALA A 125 -4.30 18.87 -43.18
CA ALA A 125 -4.56 20.09 -43.96
C ALA A 125 -5.32 19.78 -45.25
N GLU A 126 -4.95 18.72 -45.96
CA GLU A 126 -5.65 18.25 -47.17
C GLU A 126 -7.09 17.82 -46.84
N ALA A 127 -7.30 17.07 -45.75
CA ALA A 127 -8.65 16.71 -45.30
C ALA A 127 -9.50 17.92 -44.87
N LYS A 128 -8.87 19.03 -44.46
CA LYS A 128 -9.56 20.25 -44.05
C LYS A 128 -9.91 21.14 -45.26
N GLU A 129 -9.10 21.13 -46.30
CA GLU A 129 -9.40 21.76 -47.60
C GLU A 129 -10.55 21.05 -48.32
N ILE A 130 -10.56 19.71 -48.33
CA ILE A 130 -11.64 18.90 -48.94
C ILE A 130 -12.98 19.17 -48.24
N LYS A 131 -13.02 19.17 -46.90
CA LYS A 131 -14.24 19.50 -46.14
C LYS A 131 -14.72 20.94 -46.35
N LYS A 132 -13.79 21.89 -46.53
CA LYS A 132 -14.12 23.29 -46.81
C LYS A 132 -14.66 23.49 -48.24
N ALA A 133 -14.29 22.62 -49.18
CA ALA A 133 -14.86 22.59 -50.53
C ALA A 133 -16.29 21.99 -50.53
N GLU A 134 -16.52 20.91 -49.77
CA GLU A 134 -17.84 20.29 -49.60
C GLU A 134 -18.85 21.23 -48.91
N ASP A 135 -18.45 21.92 -47.84
CA ASP A 135 -19.31 22.91 -47.16
C ASP A 135 -19.64 24.12 -48.05
N LYS A 136 -18.79 24.43 -49.05
CA LYS A 136 -19.00 25.52 -49.99
C LYS A 136 -19.94 25.11 -51.14
N GLU A 137 -20.00 23.83 -51.48
CA GLU A 137 -21.01 23.28 -52.41
C GLU A 137 -22.38 23.15 -51.75
N MET A 138 -22.47 22.69 -50.49
CA MET A 138 -23.75 22.57 -49.77
C MET A 138 -24.43 23.93 -49.54
N LYS A 139 -23.66 25.00 -49.27
CA LYS A 139 -24.20 26.37 -49.18
C LYS A 139 -24.65 26.97 -50.51
N LYS A 140 -24.18 26.42 -51.65
CA LYS A 140 -24.62 26.83 -53.00
C LYS A 140 -25.88 26.06 -53.45
N ALA A 141 -26.17 24.92 -52.81
CA ALA A 141 -27.38 24.12 -53.00
C ALA A 141 -28.57 24.62 -52.15
N GLU A 142 -28.33 25.06 -50.91
CA GLU A 142 -29.39 25.57 -50.01
C GLU A 142 -30.07 26.87 -50.48
N ASP A 143 -29.38 27.69 -51.28
CA ASP A 143 -29.94 28.96 -51.80
C ASP A 143 -30.85 28.74 -53.04
N LYS A 144 -30.84 27.52 -53.62
CA LYS A 144 -31.70 27.16 -54.76
C LYS A 144 -33.00 26.46 -54.34
N GLU A 145 -33.12 25.98 -53.10
CA GLU A 145 -34.28 25.20 -52.63
C GLU A 145 -35.34 26.02 -51.87
N LYS A 146 -35.11 27.33 -51.66
CA LYS A 146 -36.11 28.26 -51.06
C LYS A 146 -37.20 28.76 -52.02
N LYS A 147 -37.29 28.22 -53.25
CA LYS A 147 -38.33 28.59 -54.24
C LYS A 147 -39.45 27.53 -54.37
N LYS A 148 -40.44 27.65 -53.47
CA LYS A 148 -41.90 27.37 -53.67
C LYS A 148 -42.41 25.90 -53.57
N PRO A 149 -43.70 25.68 -53.18
CA PRO A 149 -44.33 25.96 -51.88
C PRO A 149 -45.05 24.74 -51.24
N ARG A 150 -45.38 24.86 -49.95
CA ARG A 150 -46.20 23.92 -49.15
C ARG A 150 -47.64 23.75 -49.70
N PRO A 151 -48.22 22.54 -49.63
CA PRO A 151 -49.67 22.34 -49.69
C PRO A 151 -50.34 22.79 -48.38
N LEU A 152 -51.52 23.38 -48.56
CA LEU A 152 -52.41 23.98 -47.58
C LEU A 152 -53.03 22.92 -46.67
N GLU A 153 -53.14 23.22 -45.37
CA GLU A 153 -54.42 23.13 -44.67
C GLU A 153 -54.39 24.05 -43.43
N GLN A 154 -55.21 25.09 -43.50
CA GLN A 154 -55.81 25.85 -42.39
C GLN A 154 -57.32 25.53 -42.45
N PRO A 155 -58.19 25.98 -41.52
CA PRO A 155 -58.00 26.75 -40.28
C PRO A 155 -58.64 25.96 -39.10
N ALA A 156 -58.88 26.41 -37.87
CA ALA A 156 -59.31 27.70 -37.35
C ALA A 156 -59.11 27.65 -35.83
N ALA A 157 -58.49 28.68 -35.26
CA ALA A 157 -59.16 29.77 -34.54
C ALA A 157 -59.55 29.36 -33.10
N ALA A 158 -58.70 29.59 -32.09
CA ALA A 158 -58.40 30.87 -31.43
C ALA A 158 -59.37 31.14 -30.24
N PRO A 159 -59.13 32.15 -29.40
CA PRO A 159 -58.70 31.95 -28.01
C PRO A 159 -59.72 32.56 -27.04
N ALA A 160 -59.46 32.51 -25.73
CA ALA A 160 -59.44 33.69 -24.85
C ALA A 160 -59.63 33.33 -23.37
N GLN A 161 -58.81 34.01 -22.56
CA GLN A 161 -58.97 34.37 -21.14
C GLN A 161 -58.73 33.28 -20.09
#